data_AF-A0A1P8VP86-F1
#
_entry.id   AF-A0A1P8VP86-F1
#
_cell.length_a   1.000
_cell.length_b   1.000
_cell.length_c   1.000
_cell.angle_alpha   90.00
_cell.angle_beta   90.00
_cell.angle_gamma   90.00
#
_symmetry.space_group_name_H-M   'P 1'
#
loop_
_entity.id
_entity.type
_entity.pdbx_description
1 polymer ?
#
loop_
_entity_poly.entity_id
_entity_poly.type
_entity_poly.pdbx_seq_one_letter_code
_entity_poly.pdbx_strand_id
1 'polypeptide(L)'
;MAVKVLSYMLPCTAIIMAVIWIIFFIGDRREKLKHAELDVIKIKARQKIYDRLRYVENEHIVFDPVTGREVPAERTCINELVEALAMEATT
;
A
#
# COMPACT_ATOMS: atom_id res chain seq x y z
N MET A 1 -5.43 56.75 5.62
CA MET A 1 -5.85 55.54 6.36
C MET A 1 -5.83 54.27 5.52
N ALA A 2 -6.25 54.32 4.24
CA ALA A 2 -6.29 53.17 3.33
C ALA A 2 -4.95 52.40 3.20
N VAL A 3 -3.81 53.10 3.12
CA VAL A 3 -2.48 52.48 2.95
C VAL A 3 -2.07 51.63 4.17
N LYS A 4 -2.44 52.06 5.39
CA LYS A 4 -2.16 51.30 6.62
C LYS A 4 -2.98 50.02 6.67
N VAL A 5 -4.28 50.10 6.34
CA VAL A 5 -5.19 48.95 6.31
C VAL A 5 -4.74 47.91 5.28
N LEU A 6 -4.29 48.35 4.09
CA LEU A 6 -3.76 47.46 3.06
C LEU A 6 -2.49 46.72 3.52
N SER A 7 -1.62 47.39 4.29
CA SER A 7 -0.40 46.76 4.84
C SER A 7 -0.70 45.68 5.89
N TYR A 8 -1.83 45.77 6.61
CA TYR A 8 -2.25 44.76 7.58
C TYR A 8 -3.00 43.59 6.93
N MET A 9 -3.65 43.80 5.78
CA MET A 9 -4.37 42.72 5.08
C MET A 9 -3.43 41.73 4.38
N LEU A 10 -2.31 42.20 3.83
CA LEU A 10 -1.28 41.36 3.19
C LEU A 10 -0.67 40.25 4.08
N PRO A 11 -0.22 40.54 5.32
CA PRO A 11 0.27 39.48 6.20
C PRO A 11 -0.85 38.57 6.68
N CYS A 12 -2.07 39.07 6.88
CA CYS A 12 -3.22 38.25 7.26
C CYS A 12 -3.57 37.22 6.17
N THR A 13 -3.59 37.62 4.89
CA THR A 13 -3.85 36.67 3.79
C THR A 13 -2.70 35.67 3.62
N ALA A 14 -1.46 36.09 3.79
CA ALA A 14 -0.30 35.19 3.77
C ALA A 14 -0.37 34.13 4.88
N ILE A 15 -0.77 34.51 6.10
CA ILE A 15 -0.96 33.58 7.21
C ILE A 15 -2.09 32.60 6.91
N ILE A 16 -3.23 33.07 6.39
CA ILE A 16 -4.37 32.21 6.04
C ILE A 16 -3.95 31.19 4.96
N MET A 17 -3.23 31.63 3.92
CA MET A 17 -2.73 30.75 2.87
C MET A 17 -1.73 29.72 3.41
N ALA A 18 -0.84 30.12 4.32
CA ALA A 18 0.09 29.21 4.97
C ALA A 18 -0.63 28.15 5.81
N VAL A 19 -1.66 28.53 6.56
CA VAL A 19 -2.47 27.60 7.36
C VAL A 19 -3.21 26.61 6.47
N ILE A 20 -3.85 27.08 5.39
CA ILE A 20 -4.53 26.20 4.41
C ILE A 20 -3.54 25.22 3.80
N TRP A 21 -2.34 25.68 3.42
CA TRP A 21 -1.30 24.84 2.84
C TRP A 21 -0.82 23.77 3.83
N ILE A 22 -0.63 24.11 5.10
CA ILE A 22 -0.25 23.15 6.15
C ILE A 22 -1.33 22.07 6.35
N ILE A 23 -2.61 22.45 6.38
CA ILE A 23 -3.72 21.50 6.54
C ILE A 23 -3.75 20.53 5.35
N PHE A 24 -3.66 21.06 4.13
CA PHE A 24 -3.63 20.23 2.91
C PHE A 24 -2.41 19.30 2.89
N PHE A 25 -1.23 19.81 3.25
CA PHE A 25 0.00 19.04 3.31
C PHE A 25 -0.07 17.90 4.35
N ILE A 26 -0.67 18.15 5.52
CA ILE A 26 -0.88 17.10 6.54
C ILE A 26 -1.88 16.05 6.03
N GLY A 27 -2.94 16.46 5.33
CA GLY A 27 -3.92 15.55 4.73
C GLY A 27 -3.27 14.59 3.73
N ASP A 28 -2.54 15.13 2.76
CA ASP A 28 -1.83 14.36 1.73
C ASP A 28 -0.83 13.35 2.33
N ARG A 29 -0.09 13.75 3.38
CA ARG A 29 0.82 12.82 4.06
C ARG A 29 0.11 11.71 4.82
N ARG A 30 -1.06 11.98 5.41
CA ARG A 30 -1.85 10.94 6.10
C ARG A 30 -2.42 9.93 5.12
N GLU A 31 -2.90 10.37 3.96
CA GLU A 31 -3.41 9.47 2.92
C GLU A 31 -2.29 8.57 2.37
N LYS A 32 -1.13 9.15 2.05
CA LYS A 32 0.06 8.38 1.63
C LYS A 32 0.50 7.37 2.67
N LEU A 33 0.44 7.74 3.96
CA LEU A 33 0.79 6.81 5.06
C LEU A 33 -0.19 5.65 5.15
N LYS A 34 -1.51 5.91 5.04
CA LYS A 34 -2.53 4.86 5.05
C LYS A 34 -2.36 3.88 3.88
N HIS A 35 -2.09 4.39 2.68
CA HIS A 35 -1.82 3.54 1.52
C HIS A 35 -0.55 2.71 1.72
N ALA A 36 0.53 3.31 2.23
CA ALA A 36 1.76 2.59 2.53
C ALA A 36 1.57 1.50 3.60
N GLU A 37 0.78 1.76 4.65
CA GLU A 37 0.47 0.74 5.67
C GLU A 37 -0.30 -0.44 5.08
N LEU A 38 -1.31 -0.18 4.24
CA LEU A 38 -2.06 -1.22 3.54
C LEU A 38 -1.17 -2.04 2.59
N ASP A 39 -0.27 -1.38 1.86
CA ASP A 39 0.69 -2.04 0.98
C ASP A 39 1.63 -2.96 1.77
N VAL A 40 2.14 -2.50 2.92
CA VAL A 40 2.99 -3.32 3.80
C VAL A 40 2.23 -4.55 4.33
N ILE A 41 0.96 -4.39 4.72
CA ILE A 41 0.13 -5.51 5.17
C ILE A 41 -0.08 -6.52 4.03
N LYS A 42 -0.39 -6.04 2.82
CA LYS A 42 -0.57 -6.88 1.62
C LYS A 42 0.70 -7.64 1.27
N ILE A 43 1.86 -6.98 1.32
CA ILE A 43 3.17 -7.60 1.08
C ILE A 43 3.46 -8.68 2.11
N LYS A 44 3.24 -8.40 3.40
CA LYS A 44 3.45 -9.40 4.47
C LYS A 44 2.56 -10.63 4.31
N ALA A 45 1.30 -10.44 3.92
CA ALA A 45 0.37 -11.54 3.65
C ALA A 45 0.87 -12.41 2.48
N ARG A 46 1.29 -11.80 1.38
CA ARG A 46 1.87 -12.50 0.22
C ARG A 46 3.14 -13.26 0.58
N GLN A 47 4.02 -12.65 1.37
CA GLN A 47 5.27 -13.27 1.81
C GLN A 47 5.01 -14.51 2.67
N LYS A 48 4.05 -14.44 3.61
CA LYS A 48 3.65 -15.60 4.42
C LYS A 48 3.11 -16.76 3.57
N ILE A 49 2.39 -16.45 2.49
CA ILE A 49 1.92 -17.47 1.53
C ILE A 49 3.11 -18.06 0.79
N TYR A 50 4.02 -17.22 0.29
CA TYR A 50 5.21 -17.70 -0.43
C TYR A 50 6.10 -18.61 0.44
N ASP A 51 6.34 -18.24 1.70
CA ASP A 51 7.22 -18.97 2.63
C ASP A 51 6.68 -20.37 2.98
N ARG A 52 5.36 -20.60 2.87
CA ARG A 52 4.76 -21.93 3.13
C ARG A 52 4.77 -22.85 1.91
N LEU A 53 4.97 -22.31 0.71
CA LEU A 53 4.98 -23.09 -0.52
C LEU A 53 6.15 -24.08 -0.51
N ARG A 54 5.92 -25.28 -1.04
CA ARG A 54 6.90 -26.36 -1.12
C ARG A 54 7.19 -26.66 -2.57
N TYR A 55 8.45 -26.54 -2.96
CA TYR A 55 8.90 -26.96 -4.27
C TYR A 55 9.12 -28.47 -4.28
N VAL A 56 8.57 -29.14 -5.29
CA VAL A 56 8.70 -30.57 -5.53
C VAL A 56 9.56 -30.76 -6.78
N GLU A 57 10.79 -31.23 -6.58
CA GLU A 57 11.81 -31.29 -7.63
C GLU A 57 11.47 -32.28 -8.74
N ASN A 58 10.91 -33.45 -8.39
CA ASN A 58 10.61 -34.52 -9.34
C ASN A 58 9.64 -34.10 -10.45
N GLU A 59 8.69 -33.23 -10.13
CA GLU A 59 7.62 -32.81 -11.04
C GLU A 59 7.75 -31.33 -11.45
N HIS A 60 8.76 -30.62 -10.93
CA HIS A 60 8.98 -29.19 -11.12
C HIS A 60 7.73 -28.36 -10.79
N ILE A 61 7.05 -28.70 -9.69
CA ILE A 61 5.84 -28.04 -9.22
C ILE A 61 6.07 -27.35 -7.88
N VAL A 62 5.22 -26.37 -7.60
CA VAL A 62 5.08 -25.71 -6.30
C VAL A 62 3.74 -26.10 -5.71
N PHE A 63 3.80 -26.71 -4.53
CA PHE A 63 2.67 -27.21 -3.76
C PHE A 63 2.40 -26.33 -2.55
N ASP A 64 1.13 -25.99 -2.33
CA ASP A 64 0.68 -25.36 -1.09
C ASP A 64 0.10 -26.41 -0.13
N PRO A 65 0.78 -26.72 0.99
CA PRO A 65 0.33 -27.75 1.93
C PRO A 65 -0.96 -27.41 2.68
N VAL A 66 -1.39 -26.14 2.69
CA VAL A 66 -2.61 -25.72 3.39
C VAL A 66 -3.84 -25.89 2.52
N THR A 67 -3.73 -25.55 1.24
CA THR A 67 -4.86 -25.58 0.30
C THR A 67 -4.87 -26.80 -0.60
N GLY A 68 -3.76 -27.56 -0.63
CA GLY A 68 -3.61 -28.71 -1.51
C GLY A 68 -3.46 -28.34 -3.00
N ARG A 69 -3.22 -27.06 -3.31
CA ARG A 69 -3.07 -26.58 -4.70
C ARG A 69 -1.65 -26.82 -5.19
N GLU A 70 -1.56 -27.18 -6.46
CA GLU A 70 -0.31 -27.45 -7.19
C GLU A 70 -0.27 -26.57 -8.42
N VAL A 71 0.88 -25.94 -8.65
CA VAL A 71 1.14 -25.17 -9.86
C VAL A 71 2.54 -25.50 -10.39
N PRO A 72 2.79 -25.35 -11.71
CA PRO A 72 4.14 -25.43 -12.23
C PRO A 72 5.06 -24.42 -11.52
N ALA A 73 6.35 -24.75 -11.37
CA ALA A 73 7.35 -23.87 -10.75
C ALA A 73 7.78 -22.70 -11.66
N GLU A 74 6.83 -22.14 -12.41
CA GLU A 74 6.97 -20.94 -13.22
C GLU A 74 6.57 -19.71 -12.41
N ARG A 75 7.31 -18.60 -12.58
CA ARG A 75 7.05 -17.35 -11.83
C ARG A 75 5.63 -16.82 -12.01
N THR A 76 5.09 -16.92 -13.22
CA THR A 76 3.72 -16.50 -13.55
C THR A 76 2.70 -17.30 -12.75
N CYS A 77 2.79 -18.63 -12.80
CA CYS A 77 1.88 -19.53 -12.09
C CYS A 77 1.97 -19.37 -10.56
N ILE A 78 3.19 -19.20 -10.01
CA ILE A 78 3.38 -18.96 -8.58
C ILE A 78 2.76 -17.63 -8.16
N ASN A 79 2.94 -16.56 -8.94
CA ASN A 79 2.37 -15.25 -8.64
C ASN A 79 0.83 -15.28 -8.68
N GLU A 80 0.24 -15.94 -9.68
CA GLU A 80 -1.20 -16.13 -9.78
C GLU A 80 -1.75 -16.92 -8.59
N LEU A 81 -1.06 -17.99 -8.18
CA LEU A 81 -1.43 -18.77 -6.98
C LEU A 81 -1.38 -17.90 -5.72
N VAL A 82 -0.30 -17.15 -5.51
CA VAL A 82 -0.15 -16.27 -4.35
C VAL A 82 -1.23 -15.18 -4.33
N GLU A 83 -1.58 -14.63 -5.49
CA GLU A 83 -2.63 -13.61 -5.61
C GLU A 83 -4.03 -14.17 -5.33
N ALA A 84 -4.35 -15.35 -5.88
CA ALA A 84 -5.61 -16.04 -5.60
C ALA A 84 -5.76 -16.36 -4.10
N LEU A 85 -4.70 -16.90 -3.49
CA LEU A 85 -4.69 -17.23 -2.05
C LEU A 85 -4.77 -15.97 -1.17
N ALA A 86 -4.17 -14.86 -1.61
CA ALA A 86 -4.25 -13.59 -0.90
C ALA A 86 -5.66 -12.97 -0.97
N MET A 87 -6.36 -13.10 -2.10
CA MET A 87 -7.75 -12.67 -2.23
C MET A 87 -8.69 -13.51 -1.35
N GLU A 88 -8.54 -14.84 -1.37
CA GLU A 88 -9.35 -15.75 -0.55
C GLU A 88 -9.21 -15.43 0.95
N ALA A 89 -8.02 -15.11 1.42
CA ALA A 89 -7.76 -14.74 2.82
C ALA A 89 -8.40 -13.41 3.26
N THR A 90 -8.86 -12.57 2.32
CA THR A 90 -9.50 -11.27 2.61
C THR A 90 -11.02 -11.29 2.49
N THR A 91 -11.61 -12.42 2.10
CA THR A 91 -13.06 -12.66 1.98
C THR A 91 -13.60 -13.33 3.23
#